data_AF-A0A2N8KQI7-F1
#
_entry.id   AF-A0A2N8KQI7-F1
#
_cell.length_a   1.000
_cell.length_b   1.000
_cell.length_c   1.000
_cell.angle_alpha   90.00
_cell.angle_beta   90.00
_cell.angle_gamma   90.00
#
_symmetry.space_group_name_H-M   'P 1'
#
loop_
_entity.id
_entity.type
_entity.pdbx_description
1 polymer ?
#
loop_
_entity_poly.entity_id
_entity_poly.type
_entity_poly.pdbx_seq_one_letter_code
_entity_poly.pdbx_strand_id
1 'polypeptide(L)'
;MGAWPQRHIDGFQVECQVVRLGDGVLAIEVAVSRAEGEDAPRRWSLPRFVTFADAGLARRHAELVLSGIVSVDEATGEPRYGIL
;
A
#
# COMPACT_ATOMS: atom_id res chain seq x y z
N MET A 1 -8.94 -11.72 11.72
CA MET A 1 -8.09 -11.23 10.61
C MET A 1 -7.63 -9.85 10.98
N GLY A 2 -6.33 -9.66 11.24
CA GLY A 2 -5.82 -8.36 11.68
C GLY A 2 -5.92 -7.36 10.54
N ALA A 3 -6.33 -6.13 10.86
CA ALA A 3 -6.34 -5.03 9.90
C ALA A 3 -4.95 -4.88 9.25
N TRP A 4 -4.94 -4.57 7.96
CA TRP A 4 -3.72 -4.22 7.23
C TRP A 4 -3.18 -2.87 7.75
N PRO A 5 -1.88 -2.62 7.59
CA PRO A 5 -1.34 -1.30 7.93
C PRO A 5 -2.00 -0.23 7.05
N GLN A 6 -2.57 0.79 7.70
CA GLN A 6 -3.25 1.91 7.04
C GLN A 6 -2.84 3.26 7.65
N ARG A 7 -2.91 4.32 6.85
CA ARG A 7 -2.56 5.69 7.25
C ARG A 7 -3.36 6.71 6.45
N HIS A 8 -3.69 7.84 7.07
CA HIS A 8 -4.28 8.99 6.39
C HIS A 8 -3.20 9.97 5.93
N ILE A 9 -3.20 10.33 4.65
CA ILE A 9 -2.22 11.22 4.00
C ILE A 9 -2.96 12.10 2.99
N ASP A 10 -2.82 13.42 3.07
CA ASP A 10 -3.40 14.38 2.11
C ASP A 10 -4.91 14.20 1.84
N GLY A 11 -5.69 13.79 2.86
CA GLY A 11 -7.13 13.53 2.71
C GLY A 11 -7.49 12.16 2.10
N PHE A 12 -6.49 11.34 1.80
CA PHE A 12 -6.64 9.97 1.34
C PHE A 12 -6.37 8.98 2.48
N GLN A 13 -7.11 7.87 2.47
CA GLN A 13 -6.79 6.68 3.23
C GLN A 13 -5.90 5.79 2.36
N VAL A 14 -4.71 5.49 2.87
CA VAL A 14 -3.71 4.66 2.22
C VAL A 14 -3.53 3.39 3.03
N GLU A 15 -3.74 2.23 2.40
CA GLU A 15 -3.61 0.91 3.01
C GLU A 15 -2.61 0.07 2.22
N CYS A 16 -1.68 -0.62 2.90
CA CYS A 16 -0.76 -1.54 2.23
C CYS A 16 -1.23 -2.99 2.46
N GLN A 17 -1.73 -3.61 1.39
CA GLN A 17 -2.27 -4.97 1.40
C GLN A 17 -1.24 -5.98 0.91
N VAL A 18 -1.17 -7.13 1.57
CA VAL A 18 -0.38 -8.26 1.08
C VAL A 18 -1.26 -9.14 0.20
N VAL A 19 -0.91 -9.24 -1.08
CA VAL A 19 -1.65 -10.03 -2.08
C VAL A 19 -0.87 -11.29 -2.45
N ARG A 20 -1.58 -12.37 -2.78
CA ARG A 20 -0.97 -13.61 -3.31
C ARG A 20 -0.94 -13.54 -4.83
N LEU A 21 0.23 -13.72 -5.42
CA LEU A 21 0.41 -13.71 -6.89
C LEU A 21 0.26 -15.11 -7.50
N GLY A 22 0.57 -16.17 -6.75
CA GLY A 22 0.63 -17.56 -7.23
C GLY A 22 1.82 -18.29 -6.61
N ASP A 23 1.82 -19.62 -6.62
CA ASP A 23 2.94 -20.47 -6.14
C ASP A 23 3.48 -20.12 -4.73
N GLY A 24 2.61 -19.64 -3.84
CA GLY A 24 3.01 -19.22 -2.49
C GLY A 24 3.74 -17.87 -2.41
N VAL A 25 3.89 -17.18 -3.55
CA VAL A 25 4.51 -15.85 -3.64
C VAL A 25 3.52 -14.77 -3.23
N LEU A 26 3.99 -13.87 -2.37
CA LEU A 26 3.26 -12.70 -1.88
C LEU A 26 3.87 -11.42 -2.47
N ALA A 27 3.05 -10.41 -2.69
CA ALA A 27 3.45 -9.06 -3.05
C ALA A 27 2.67 -8.04 -2.21
N ILE A 28 3.05 -6.78 -2.32
CA ILE A 28 2.38 -5.67 -1.65
C ILE A 28 1.71 -4.79 -2.69
N GLU A 29 0.44 -4.49 -2.47
CA GLU A 29 -0.31 -3.49 -3.21
C GLU A 29 -0.70 -2.35 -2.27
N VAL A 30 -0.58 -1.12 -2.75
CA VAL A 30 -0.99 0.08 -2.03
C VAL A 30 -2.37 0.49 -2.53
N ALA A 31 -3.37 0.35 -1.67
CA ALA A 31 -4.72 0.81 -1.92
C ALA A 31 -4.88 2.25 -1.41
N VAL A 32 -5.32 3.15 -2.28
CA VAL A 32 -5.56 4.56 -1.99
C VAL A 32 -7.02 4.87 -2.27
N SER A 33 -7.76 5.31 -1.25
CA SER A 33 -9.14 5.76 -1.37
C SER A 33 -9.30 7.15 -0.76
N ARG A 34 -10.26 7.93 -1.24
CA ARG A 34 -10.63 9.17 -0.55
C ARG A 34 -11.38 8.83 0.73
N ALA A 35 -11.07 9.53 1.82
CA ALA A 35 -11.70 9.27 3.12
C ALA A 35 -13.21 9.61 3.12
N GLU A 36 -13.63 10.55 2.28
CA GLU A 36 -15.00 11.09 2.26
C GLU A 36 -15.79 10.73 0.98
N GLY A 37 -15.36 9.73 0.21
CA GLY A 37 -16.02 9.34 -1.04
C GLY A 37 -16.24 7.83 -1.18
N GLU A 38 -17.31 7.45 -1.88
CA GLU A 38 -17.60 6.06 -2.31
C GLU A 38 -16.73 5.60 -3.49
N ASP A 39 -15.67 6.33 -3.83
CA ASP A 39 -14.75 5.93 -4.88
C ASP A 39 -14.06 4.61 -4.52
N ALA A 40 -14.10 3.66 -5.47
CA ALA A 40 -13.38 2.41 -5.34
C ALA A 40 -11.88 2.68 -5.10
N PRO A 41 -11.24 1.97 -4.16
CA PRO A 41 -9.83 2.18 -3.86
C PRO A 41 -8.98 1.92 -5.09
N ARG A 42 -8.14 2.91 -5.46
CA ARG A 42 -7.14 2.78 -6.51
C ARG A 42 -5.96 1.98 -5.99
N ARG A 43 -5.53 0.97 -6.74
CA ARG A 43 -4.44 0.10 -6.33
C ARG A 43 -3.19 0.40 -7.13
N TRP A 44 -2.08 0.50 -6.41
CA TRP A 44 -0.76 0.77 -6.96
C TRP A 44 0.20 -0.35 -6.58
N SER A 45 0.88 -0.88 -7.57
CA SER A 45 2.02 -1.76 -7.33
C SER A 45 3.21 -0.94 -6.84
N LEU A 46 4.05 -1.56 -6.01
CA LEU A 46 5.29 -0.92 -5.60
C LEU A 46 6.20 -0.62 -6.81
N PRO A 47 6.94 0.50 -6.80
CA PRO A 47 7.83 0.87 -7.90
C PRO A 47 8.97 -0.13 -8.10
N ARG A 48 9.39 -0.80 -7.02
CA ARG A 48 10.21 -2.02 -7.09
C ARG A 48 9.30 -3.19 -6.81
N PHE A 49 9.16 -4.08 -7.78
CA PHE A 49 8.39 -5.31 -7.62
C PHE A 49 9.12 -6.23 -6.62
N VAL A 50 8.71 -6.16 -5.35
CA VAL A 50 9.25 -7.01 -4.28
C VAL A 50 8.27 -8.12 -3.99
N THR A 51 8.78 -9.35 -3.97
CA THR A 51 8.02 -10.54 -3.62
C THR A 51 8.52 -11.17 -2.32
N PHE A 52 7.63 -11.84 -1.61
CA PHE A 52 7.90 -12.45 -0.32
C PHE A 52 7.39 -13.89 -0.30
N ALA A 53 8.15 -14.79 0.33
CA ALA A 53 7.72 -16.16 0.60
C ALA A 53 7.01 -16.32 1.96
N ASP A 54 7.13 -15.31 2.83
CA ASP A 54 6.57 -15.31 4.19
C ASP A 54 5.62 -14.13 4.41
N ALA A 55 4.47 -14.40 5.02
CA ALA A 55 3.42 -13.40 5.25
C ALA A 55 3.79 -12.40 6.36
N GLY A 56 4.57 -12.82 7.35
CA GLY A 56 5.06 -11.93 8.41
C GLY A 56 6.08 -10.92 7.88
N LEU A 57 7.00 -11.37 7.03
CA LEU A 57 7.96 -10.52 6.34
C LEU A 57 7.26 -9.54 5.39
N ALA A 58 6.29 -10.01 4.62
CA ALA A 58 5.50 -9.17 3.73
C ALA A 58 4.75 -8.08 4.50
N ARG A 59 4.16 -8.42 5.66
CA ARG A 59 3.47 -7.45 6.53
C ARG A 59 4.41 -6.39 7.09
N ARG A 60 5.58 -6.78 7.60
CA ARG A 60 6.59 -5.83 8.09
C ARG A 60 7.08 -4.90 6.98
N HIS A 61 7.26 -5.43 5.76
CA HIS A 61 7.57 -4.60 4.61
C HIS A 61 6.43 -3.66 4.22
N ALA A 62 5.18 -4.12 4.30
CA ALA A 62 4.02 -3.26 4.05
C ALA A 62 3.97 -2.07 5.04
N GLU A 63 4.30 -2.30 6.31
CA GLU A 63 4.43 -1.24 7.32
C GLU A 63 5.57 -0.25 6.97
N LEU A 64 6.72 -0.76 6.53
CA LEU A 64 7.86 0.07 6.11
C LEU A 64 7.51 0.91 4.86
N VAL A 65 6.90 0.28 3.86
CA VAL A 65 6.41 0.96 2.65
C VAL A 65 5.46 2.08 3.02
N LEU A 66 4.46 1.79 3.85
CA LEU A 66 3.48 2.78 4.31
C LEU A 66 4.13 3.94 5.05
N SER A 67 5.18 3.67 5.84
CA SER A 67 5.93 4.71 6.53
C SER A 67 6.72 5.61 5.57
N GLY A 68 7.15 5.07 4.42
CA GLY A 68 7.88 5.79 3.38
C GLY A 68 7.02 6.61 2.44
N ILE A 69 5.69 6.45 2.46
CA ILE A 69 4.77 7.30 1.68
C ILE A 69 4.69 8.66 2.38
N VAL A 70 5.08 9.71 1.65
CA VAL A 70 5.14 11.08 2.17
C VAL A 70 3.95 11.91 1.74
N SER A 71 3.35 11.60 0.58
CA SER A 71 2.23 12.35 0.01
C SER A 71 1.46 11.49 -0.99
N VAL A 72 0.26 11.90 -1.37
CA VAL A 72 -0.56 11.28 -2.43
C VAL A 72 -0.87 12.34 -3.47
N ASP A 73 -0.67 12.01 -4.75
CA ASP A 73 -1.05 12.89 -5.84
C ASP A 73 -2.58 13.09 -5.87
N GLU A 74 -3.05 14.34 -5.75
CA GLU A 74 -4.48 14.62 -5.64
C GLU A 74 -5.27 14.31 -6.93
N ALA A 75 -4.62 14.37 -8.10
CA ALA A 75 -5.27 14.16 -9.39
C ALA A 75 -5.38 12.66 -9.72
N THR A 76 -4.33 11.89 -9.45
CA THR A 76 -4.26 10.47 -9.82
C THR A 76 -4.50 9.53 -8.64
N GLY A 77 -4.31 9.99 -7.40
CA GLY A 77 -4.29 9.14 -6.21
C GLY A 77 -3.02 8.30 -6.09
N GLU A 78 -1.95 8.67 -6.80
CA GLU A 78 -0.67 7.95 -6.80
C GLU A 78 0.13 8.23 -5.51
N PRO A 79 0.54 7.20 -4.75
CA PRO A 79 1.36 7.40 -3.55
C PRO A 79 2.78 7.83 -3.94
N ARG A 80 3.23 8.94 -3.34
CA ARG A 80 4.58 9.48 -3.50
C ARG A 80 5.45 9.02 -2.34
N TYR A 81 6.55 8.39 -2.66
CA TYR A 81 7.50 7.86 -1.68
C TYR A 81 8.62 8.88 -1.44
N GLY A 82 8.96 9.10 -0.17
CA GLY A 82 10.17 9.83 0.20
C GLY A 82 11.40 8.98 -0.09
N ILE A 83 12.51 9.62 -0.45
CA ILE A 83 13.81 8.95 -0.45
C ILE A 83 14.15 8.72 1.03
N LEU A 84 14.02 7.47 1.49
CA LEU A 84 14.54 6.99 2.78
C LEU A 84 16.04 6.76 2.69
#